data_AF-A0A3E0Q8Y3-F1
#
_entry.id   AF-A0A3E0Q8Y3-F1
#
_cell.length_a   1.000
_cell.length_b   1.000
_cell.length_c   1.000
_cell.angle_alpha   90.00
_cell.angle_beta   90.00
_cell.angle_gamma   90.00
#
_symmetry.space_group_name_H-M   'P 1'
#
loop_
_entity.id
_entity.type
_entity.pdbx_description
1 polymer ?
#
loop_
_entity_poly.entity_id
_entity_poly.type
_entity_poly.pdbx_seq_one_letter_code
_entity_poly.pdbx_strand_id
1 'polypeptide(L)'
;MLLATTVPASAAADDVTVYTTVTRVGKDAADSPVVGRSLTLFHAGKVYDWMEDFDEVVIFEPIHDRFVIMNGDTYIAARVEFSELHQFLNVARHEAEKYLQELSVSDDRADRRRAAALEFQLQPKFEERYEPTLNRLQLAGDTLSYNVETARIEDAQVIRQYLVYADWACRLNYVLHPHSMYPASRVALNASLMEKGLLPTSVELRTQIDEEEVVLRASHKFQWELQPSDKTHINFWERLLDSDKIEWVSFHEYQQQLFSESVARD
;
A
#
# COMPACT_ATOMS: atom_id res chain seq x y z
N MET A 1 -45.70 21.84 16.58
CA MET A 1 -44.60 21.28 17.39
C MET A 1 -43.92 20.23 16.51
N LEU A 2 -42.94 20.65 15.71
CA LEU A 2 -42.18 19.77 14.82
C LEU A 2 -41.03 19.16 15.63
N LEU A 3 -41.07 17.84 15.81
CA LEU A 3 -39.96 17.06 16.35
C LEU A 3 -38.89 16.94 15.26
N ALA A 4 -37.82 17.72 15.40
CA ALA A 4 -36.60 17.53 14.64
C ALA A 4 -35.89 16.29 15.22
N THR A 5 -36.02 15.16 14.52
CA THR A 5 -35.15 14.00 14.75
C THR A 5 -33.76 14.35 14.23
N THR A 6 -32.87 14.71 15.16
CA THR A 6 -31.43 14.67 14.93
C THR A 6 -31.04 13.22 14.63
N VAL A 7 -30.70 12.95 13.37
CA VAL A 7 -29.96 11.74 13.00
C VAL A 7 -28.61 11.84 13.69
N PRO A 8 -28.21 10.89 14.56
CA PRO A 8 -26.85 10.89 15.06
C PRO A 8 -25.93 10.66 13.85
N ALA A 9 -25.04 11.61 13.60
CA ALA A 9 -23.90 11.36 12.75
C ALA A 9 -23.19 10.15 13.35
N SER A 10 -23.09 9.05 12.59
CA SER A 10 -22.23 7.93 12.94
C SER A 10 -20.86 8.52 13.28
N ALA A 11 -20.46 8.44 14.55
CA ALA A 11 -19.10 8.76 14.94
C ALA A 11 -18.24 7.78 14.16
N ALA A 12 -17.61 8.28 13.11
CA ALA A 12 -16.55 7.58 12.44
C ALA A 12 -15.55 7.18 13.52
N ALA A 13 -15.08 5.93 13.51
CA ALA A 13 -13.87 5.58 14.23
C ALA A 13 -12.72 6.40 13.61
N ASP A 14 -12.56 7.64 14.08
CA ASP A 14 -11.71 8.64 13.44
C ASP A 14 -10.23 8.38 13.67
N ASP A 15 -9.91 7.67 14.76
CA ASP A 15 -8.57 7.50 15.31
C ASP A 15 -8.19 6.02 15.32
N VAL A 16 -7.33 5.60 14.38
CA VAL A 16 -6.78 4.25 14.31
C VAL A 16 -5.28 4.35 14.04
N THR A 17 -4.49 3.56 14.76
CA THR A 17 -3.05 3.41 14.52
C THR A 17 -2.77 2.01 14.00
N VAL A 18 -2.00 1.89 12.93
CA VAL A 18 -1.56 0.61 12.38
C VAL A 18 -0.04 0.63 12.24
N TYR A 19 0.62 -0.18 13.06
CA TYR A 19 2.05 -0.40 12.90
C TYR A 19 2.30 -1.59 11.99
N THR A 20 3.02 -1.38 10.90
CA THR A 20 3.34 -2.42 9.92
C THR A 20 4.82 -2.75 9.93
N THR A 21 5.15 -4.03 9.94
CA THR A 21 6.52 -4.52 9.75
C THR A 21 6.55 -5.47 8.58
N VAL A 22 7.42 -5.21 7.61
CA VAL A 22 7.63 -6.08 6.44
C VAL A 22 8.93 -6.84 6.62
N THR A 23 8.86 -8.18 6.54
CA THR A 23 10.04 -9.05 6.57
C THR A 23 10.16 -9.81 5.25
N ARG A 24 11.40 -10.05 4.83
CA ARG A 24 11.69 -11.08 3.82
C ARG A 24 11.82 -12.39 4.56
N VAL A 25 10.98 -13.37 4.26
CA VAL A 25 10.97 -14.66 4.96
C VAL A 25 12.09 -15.52 4.38
N GLY A 26 13.12 -15.76 5.19
CA GLY A 26 14.22 -16.66 4.88
C GLY A 26 13.89 -18.13 5.17
N LYS A 27 14.86 -19.03 4.96
CA LYS A 27 14.70 -20.46 5.29
C LYS A 27 14.52 -20.69 6.78
N ASP A 28 15.20 -19.89 7.60
CA ASP A 28 15.12 -19.89 9.05
C ASP A 28 14.68 -18.51 9.59
N ALA A 29 14.15 -18.48 10.82
CA ALA A 29 13.71 -17.24 11.46
C ALA A 29 14.87 -16.24 11.68
N ALA A 30 16.09 -16.74 11.87
CA ALA A 30 17.30 -15.90 11.96
C ALA A 30 17.67 -15.24 10.62
N ASP A 31 17.21 -15.80 9.50
CA ASP A 31 17.47 -15.34 8.14
C ASP A 31 16.33 -14.49 7.57
N SER A 32 15.45 -13.98 8.43
CA SER A 32 14.28 -13.19 8.01
C SER A 32 14.45 -11.70 8.33
N PRO A 33 15.22 -10.94 7.53
CA PRO A 33 15.47 -9.53 7.82
C PRO A 33 14.19 -8.70 7.70
N VAL A 34 14.07 -7.68 8.55
CA VAL A 34 13.08 -6.62 8.37
C VAL A 34 13.54 -5.75 7.21
N VAL A 35 12.67 -5.61 6.21
CA VAL A 35 12.93 -4.83 4.99
C VAL A 35 12.14 -3.52 4.96
N GLY A 36 11.28 -3.28 5.95
CA GLY A 36 10.61 -2.00 6.12
C GLY A 36 9.71 -1.95 7.35
N ARG A 37 9.49 -0.73 7.84
CA ARG A 37 8.54 -0.39 8.90
C ARG A 37 7.73 0.82 8.50
N SER A 38 6.45 0.82 8.85
CA SER A 38 5.62 2.01 8.71
C SER A 38 4.64 2.19 9.86
N LEU A 39 4.30 3.45 10.12
CA LEU A 39 3.26 3.87 11.04
C LEU A 39 2.14 4.54 10.25
N THR A 40 1.00 3.88 10.15
CA THR A 40 -0.19 4.41 9.48
C THR A 40 -1.17 4.95 10.53
N LEU A 41 -1.47 6.24 10.47
CA LEU A 41 -2.37 6.95 11.38
C LEU A 41 -3.61 7.42 10.63
N PHE A 42 -4.78 6.98 11.07
CA PHE A 42 -6.07 7.48 10.61
C PHE A 42 -6.49 8.59 11.56
N HIS A 43 -6.77 9.78 11.03
CA HIS A 43 -7.22 10.91 11.83
C HIS A 43 -8.00 11.91 10.98
N ALA A 44 -9.18 12.31 11.46
CA ALA A 44 -9.99 13.39 10.87
C ALA A 44 -10.21 13.25 9.34
N GLY A 45 -10.44 12.03 8.87
CA GLY A 45 -10.67 11.73 7.45
C GLY A 45 -9.41 11.71 6.56
N LYS A 46 -8.21 11.92 7.13
CA LYS A 46 -6.92 11.73 6.47
C LYS A 46 -6.24 10.44 6.96
N VAL A 47 -5.28 9.97 6.17
CA VAL A 47 -4.37 8.89 6.59
C VAL A 47 -2.94 9.35 6.40
N TYR A 48 -2.13 9.26 7.45
CA TYR A 48 -0.71 9.59 7.45
C TYR A 48 0.06 8.28 7.51
N ASP A 49 0.78 7.92 6.46
CA ASP A 49 1.63 6.74 6.43
C ASP A 49 3.09 7.18 6.44
N TRP A 50 3.73 6.99 7.58
CA TRP A 50 5.10 7.41 7.80
C TRP A 50 6.05 6.22 7.73
N MET A 51 7.07 6.35 6.89
CA MET A 51 8.13 5.39 6.71
C MET A 51 9.34 5.82 7.54
N GLU A 52 9.50 5.21 8.72
CA GLU A 52 10.51 5.57 9.72
C GLU A 52 11.95 5.55 9.15
N ASP A 53 12.24 4.57 8.29
CA ASP A 53 13.58 4.34 7.76
C ASP A 53 14.01 5.40 6.72
N PHE A 54 13.07 6.22 6.22
CA PHE A 54 13.30 7.20 5.14
C PHE A 54 12.87 8.63 5.50
N ASP A 55 12.37 8.83 6.73
CA ASP A 55 11.71 10.06 7.18
C ASP A 55 10.72 10.66 6.15
N GLU A 56 9.98 9.78 5.49
CA GLU A 56 8.98 10.17 4.48
C GLU A 56 7.58 9.92 5.02
N VAL A 57 6.70 10.90 4.88
CA VAL A 57 5.28 10.76 5.19
C VAL A 57 4.44 10.95 3.94
N VAL A 58 3.55 10.00 3.71
CA VAL A 58 2.49 10.06 2.70
C VAL A 58 1.18 10.38 3.40
N ILE A 59 0.51 11.44 2.99
CA ILE A 59 -0.79 11.86 3.51
C ILE A 59 -1.84 11.62 2.43
N PHE A 60 -2.73 10.67 2.67
CA PHE A 60 -3.91 10.40 1.85
C PHE A 60 -5.05 11.33 2.25
N GLU A 61 -5.49 12.17 1.32
CA GLU A 61 -6.56 13.16 1.53
C GLU A 61 -7.73 12.89 0.56
N PRO A 62 -8.59 11.89 0.85
CA PRO A 62 -9.64 11.46 -0.09
C PRO A 62 -10.68 12.54 -0.37
N ILE A 63 -10.92 13.48 0.56
CA ILE A 63 -11.85 14.61 0.35
C ILE A 63 -11.31 15.59 -0.69
N HIS A 64 -9.99 15.66 -0.84
CA HIS A 64 -9.31 16.51 -1.81
C HIS A 64 -8.83 15.74 -3.06
N ASP A 65 -9.22 14.47 -3.20
CA ASP A 65 -8.83 13.59 -4.30
C ASP A 65 -7.31 13.53 -4.57
N ARG A 66 -6.49 13.52 -3.51
CA ARG A 66 -5.03 13.57 -3.67
C ARG A 66 -4.24 12.86 -2.57
N PHE A 67 -2.96 12.71 -2.87
CA PHE A 67 -1.90 12.48 -1.90
C PHE A 67 -1.04 13.73 -1.73
N VAL A 68 -0.49 13.89 -0.53
CA VAL A 68 0.68 14.75 -0.26
C VAL A 68 1.82 13.85 0.17
N ILE A 69 3.00 14.02 -0.40
CA ILE A 69 4.19 13.26 -0.05
C ILE A 69 5.23 14.27 0.40
N MET A 70 5.87 14.01 1.53
CA MET A 70 6.87 14.90 2.11
C MET A 70 8.02 14.10 2.67
N ASN A 71 9.23 14.51 2.31
CA ASN A 71 10.46 14.02 2.91
C ASN A 71 10.93 15.02 3.98
N GLY A 72 11.01 14.57 5.22
CA GLY A 72 11.37 15.40 6.37
C GLY A 72 12.85 15.81 6.40
N ASP A 73 13.73 15.02 5.79
CA ASP A 73 15.17 15.30 5.72
C ASP A 73 15.50 16.37 4.68
N THR A 74 14.92 16.27 3.49
CA THR A 74 15.17 17.20 2.37
C THR A 74 14.22 18.40 2.35
N TYR A 75 13.17 18.38 3.16
CA TYR A 75 12.13 19.41 3.23
C TYR A 75 11.45 19.69 1.88
N ILE A 76 11.37 18.68 1.02
CA ILE A 76 10.61 18.76 -0.23
C ILE A 76 9.24 18.10 -0.04
N ALA A 77 8.24 18.62 -0.75
CA ALA A 77 6.92 18.00 -0.81
C ALA A 77 6.33 18.04 -2.22
N ALA A 78 5.53 17.04 -2.53
CA ALA A 78 4.76 16.97 -3.77
C ALA A 78 3.29 16.67 -3.49
N ARG A 79 2.41 17.14 -4.38
CA ARG A 79 1.00 16.74 -4.42
C ARG A 79 0.79 15.84 -5.62
N VAL A 80 0.03 14.77 -5.44
CA VAL A 80 -0.35 13.84 -6.51
C VAL A 80 -1.85 13.70 -6.52
N GLU A 81 -2.49 14.27 -7.53
CA GLU A 81 -3.93 14.15 -7.70
C GLU A 81 -4.27 12.71 -8.13
N PHE A 82 -5.41 12.18 -7.70
CA PHE A 82 -5.84 10.82 -8.06
C PHE A 82 -5.97 10.63 -9.57
N SER A 83 -6.40 11.68 -10.28
CA SER A 83 -6.47 11.68 -11.75
C SER A 83 -5.10 11.54 -12.40
N GLU A 84 -4.09 12.20 -11.87
CA GLU A 84 -2.69 12.10 -12.30
C GLU A 84 -2.13 10.70 -12.00
N LEU A 85 -2.40 10.16 -10.80
CA LEU A 85 -2.04 8.80 -10.43
C LEU A 85 -2.62 7.76 -11.41
N HIS A 86 -3.90 7.91 -11.77
CA HIS A 86 -4.54 7.06 -12.76
C HIS A 86 -3.88 7.19 -14.15
N GLN A 87 -3.47 8.39 -14.54
CA GLN A 87 -2.75 8.59 -15.80
C GLN A 87 -1.40 7.84 -15.80
N PHE A 88 -0.61 7.93 -14.72
CA PHE A 88 0.65 7.18 -14.60
C PHE A 88 0.42 5.67 -14.69
N LEU A 89 -0.58 5.15 -13.97
CA LEU A 89 -0.93 3.72 -14.01
C LEU A 89 -1.36 3.27 -15.41
N ASN A 90 -2.11 4.10 -16.14
CA ASN A 90 -2.52 3.80 -17.50
C ASN A 90 -1.34 3.75 -18.47
N VAL A 91 -0.39 4.69 -18.35
CA VAL A 91 0.84 4.69 -19.14
C VAL A 91 1.67 3.44 -18.84
N ALA A 92 1.94 3.17 -17.57
CA ALA A 92 2.70 2.00 -17.15
C ALA A 92 2.06 0.70 -17.66
N ARG A 93 0.73 0.57 -17.52
CA ARG A 93 -0.01 -0.57 -18.06
C ARG A 93 0.19 -0.75 -19.57
N HIS A 94 0.11 0.32 -20.36
CA HIS A 94 0.35 0.23 -21.81
C HIS A 94 1.78 -0.20 -22.13
N GLU A 95 2.77 0.25 -21.36
CA GLU A 95 4.16 -0.16 -21.51
C GLU A 95 4.37 -1.63 -21.17
N ALA A 96 3.78 -2.12 -20.08
CA ALA A 96 3.81 -3.54 -19.75
C ALA A 96 3.08 -4.41 -20.77
N GLU A 97 1.95 -3.98 -21.31
CA GLU A 97 1.24 -4.71 -22.36
C GLU A 97 2.07 -4.81 -23.64
N LYS A 98 2.83 -3.76 -24.00
CA LYS A 98 3.80 -3.82 -25.10
C LYS A 98 4.95 -4.78 -24.81
N TYR A 99 5.55 -4.69 -23.62
CA TYR A 99 6.64 -5.59 -23.22
C TYR A 99 6.18 -7.05 -23.16
N LEU A 100 4.95 -7.30 -22.72
CA LEU A 100 4.35 -8.64 -22.75
C LEU A 100 4.24 -9.19 -24.18
N GLN A 101 3.88 -8.36 -25.17
CA GLN A 101 3.85 -8.76 -26.57
C GLN A 101 5.26 -9.14 -27.07
N GLU A 102 6.29 -8.37 -26.71
CA GLU A 102 7.68 -8.69 -27.06
C GLU A 102 8.13 -10.02 -26.47
N LEU A 103 7.86 -10.25 -25.18
CA LEU A 103 8.19 -11.52 -24.51
C LEU A 103 7.43 -12.72 -25.10
N SER A 104 6.19 -12.51 -25.57
CA SER A 104 5.34 -13.59 -26.11
C SER A 104 5.87 -14.20 -27.41
N VAL A 105 6.73 -13.48 -28.14
CA VAL A 105 7.35 -13.93 -29.39
C VAL A 105 8.66 -14.68 -29.14
N SER A 106 9.21 -14.61 -27.92
CA SER A 106 10.45 -15.29 -27.55
C SER A 106 10.24 -16.79 -27.27
N ASP A 107 11.10 -17.63 -27.84
CA ASP A 107 11.15 -19.06 -27.55
C ASP A 107 11.94 -19.39 -26.27
N ASP A 108 12.55 -18.38 -25.65
CA ASP A 108 13.32 -18.55 -24.42
C ASP A 108 12.41 -18.91 -23.23
N ARG A 109 12.91 -19.80 -22.36
CA ARG A 109 12.15 -20.28 -21.21
C ARG A 109 11.98 -19.21 -20.13
N ALA A 110 12.99 -18.36 -19.91
CA ALA A 110 12.91 -17.30 -18.92
C ALA A 110 11.93 -16.21 -19.39
N ASP A 111 11.95 -15.86 -20.68
CA ASP A 111 11.01 -14.89 -21.24
C ASP A 111 9.55 -15.34 -21.13
N ARG A 112 9.26 -16.62 -21.43
CA ARG A 112 7.90 -17.18 -21.21
C ARG A 112 7.45 -17.12 -19.75
N ARG A 113 8.36 -17.34 -18.80
CA ARG A 113 8.04 -17.23 -17.36
C ARG A 113 7.76 -15.78 -16.97
N ARG A 114 8.58 -14.84 -17.43
CA ARG A 114 8.37 -13.40 -17.23
C ARG A 114 7.05 -12.93 -17.83
N ALA A 115 6.72 -13.39 -19.04
CA ALA A 115 5.45 -13.11 -19.68
C ALA A 115 4.27 -13.60 -18.83
N ALA A 116 4.29 -14.86 -18.38
CA ALA A 116 3.23 -15.41 -17.54
C ALA A 116 3.09 -14.66 -16.20
N ALA A 117 4.20 -14.30 -15.57
CA ALA A 117 4.18 -13.53 -14.32
C ALA A 117 3.62 -12.12 -14.51
N LEU A 118 4.00 -11.43 -15.59
CA LEU A 118 3.49 -10.10 -15.92
C LEU A 118 2.01 -10.14 -16.30
N GLU A 119 1.60 -11.10 -17.12
CA GLU A 119 0.19 -11.30 -17.49
C GLU A 119 -0.68 -11.53 -16.25
N PHE A 120 -0.23 -12.39 -15.33
CA PHE A 120 -0.91 -12.63 -14.07
C PHE A 120 -1.00 -11.34 -13.22
N GLN A 121 0.07 -10.56 -13.13
CA GLN A 121 0.06 -9.32 -12.37
C GLN A 121 -0.88 -8.25 -12.97
N LEU A 122 -1.02 -8.19 -14.30
CA LEU A 122 -1.93 -7.24 -14.97
C LEU A 122 -3.40 -7.64 -14.85
N GLN A 123 -3.68 -8.94 -14.78
CA GLN A 123 -5.04 -9.51 -14.69
C GLN A 123 -5.07 -10.73 -13.77
N PRO A 124 -4.93 -10.53 -12.44
CA PRO A 124 -4.80 -11.64 -11.51
C PRO A 124 -6.09 -12.45 -11.42
N LYS A 125 -5.95 -13.76 -11.53
CA LYS A 125 -7.04 -14.73 -11.33
C LYS A 125 -6.62 -15.70 -10.25
N PHE A 126 -7.12 -15.48 -9.05
CA PHE A 126 -6.82 -16.33 -7.91
C PHE A 126 -7.91 -17.40 -7.70
N GLU A 127 -7.47 -18.58 -7.29
CA GLU A 127 -8.33 -19.52 -6.57
C GLU A 127 -8.40 -19.09 -5.11
N GLU A 128 -9.60 -18.74 -4.64
CA GLU A 128 -9.80 -18.23 -3.29
C GLU A 128 -10.29 -19.34 -2.35
N ARG A 129 -9.73 -19.39 -1.14
CA ARG A 129 -10.18 -20.24 -0.05
C ARG A 129 -10.16 -19.48 1.27
N TYR A 130 -11.30 -19.40 1.95
CA TYR A 130 -11.42 -18.82 3.28
C TYR A 130 -11.76 -19.90 4.31
N GLU A 131 -10.99 -19.94 5.40
CA GLU A 131 -11.17 -20.86 6.52
C GLU A 131 -11.51 -20.05 7.79
N PRO A 132 -12.80 -19.83 8.10
CA PRO A 132 -13.21 -18.98 9.21
C PRO A 132 -12.71 -19.47 10.57
N THR A 133 -12.62 -20.79 10.77
CA THR A 133 -12.15 -21.39 12.03
C THR A 133 -10.67 -21.13 12.30
N LEU A 134 -9.88 -20.92 11.25
CA LEU A 134 -8.46 -20.60 11.33
C LEU A 134 -8.19 -19.10 11.12
N ASN A 135 -9.24 -18.30 10.89
CA ASN A 135 -9.15 -16.91 10.46
C ASN A 135 -8.14 -16.70 9.31
N ARG A 136 -8.14 -17.60 8.33
CA ARG A 136 -7.18 -17.59 7.23
C ARG A 136 -7.86 -17.44 5.88
N LEU A 137 -7.36 -16.51 5.09
CA LEU A 137 -7.73 -16.33 3.69
C LEU A 137 -6.53 -16.68 2.81
N GLN A 138 -6.75 -17.50 1.79
CA GLN A 138 -5.76 -17.86 0.79
C GLN A 138 -6.26 -17.45 -0.59
N LEU A 139 -5.39 -16.76 -1.35
CA LEU A 139 -5.57 -16.48 -2.77
C LEU A 139 -4.40 -17.15 -3.50
N ALA A 140 -4.66 -18.30 -4.12
CA ALA A 140 -3.65 -19.08 -4.82
C ALA A 140 -3.61 -18.74 -6.31
N GLY A 141 -2.42 -18.54 -6.85
CA GLY A 141 -2.17 -18.30 -8.27
C GLY A 141 -0.83 -18.91 -8.69
N ASP A 142 -0.68 -19.17 -9.98
CA ASP A 142 0.45 -19.94 -10.52
C ASP A 142 1.81 -19.27 -10.27
N THR A 143 1.87 -17.94 -10.37
CA THR A 143 3.12 -17.17 -10.23
C THR A 143 3.17 -16.34 -8.96
N LEU A 144 2.01 -16.12 -8.33
CA LEU A 144 1.86 -15.27 -7.15
C LEU A 144 0.72 -15.81 -6.29
N SER A 145 0.94 -15.88 -4.97
CA SER A 145 -0.07 -16.31 -4.01
C SER A 145 -0.03 -15.46 -2.75
N TYR A 146 -1.18 -15.32 -2.09
CA TYR A 146 -1.31 -14.71 -0.78
C TYR A 146 -1.81 -15.72 0.26
N ASN A 147 -1.20 -15.70 1.44
CA ASN A 147 -1.72 -16.30 2.66
C ASN A 147 -1.92 -15.20 3.69
N VAL A 148 -3.15 -15.02 4.17
CA VAL A 148 -3.52 -13.90 5.03
C VAL A 148 -4.12 -14.42 6.33
N GLU A 149 -3.53 -14.01 7.44
CA GLU A 149 -4.17 -14.11 8.74
C GLU A 149 -5.07 -12.89 8.92
N THR A 150 -6.28 -13.13 9.40
CA THR A 150 -7.34 -12.12 9.45
C THR A 150 -7.89 -11.93 10.85
N ALA A 151 -8.43 -10.75 11.10
CA ALA A 151 -9.26 -10.46 12.26
C ALA A 151 -10.63 -9.97 11.79
N ARG A 152 -11.65 -10.32 12.57
CA ARG A 152 -12.98 -9.70 12.47
C ARG A 152 -13.06 -8.59 13.50
N ILE A 153 -13.58 -7.45 13.08
CA ILE A 153 -13.95 -6.36 13.98
C ILE A 153 -15.40 -5.99 13.71
N GLU A 154 -16.09 -5.50 14.73
CA GLU A 154 -17.51 -5.14 14.64
C GLU A 154 -17.73 -3.89 13.77
N ASP A 155 -16.73 -3.01 13.74
CA ASP A 155 -16.81 -1.75 13.00
C ASP A 155 -16.45 -1.93 11.51
N ALA A 156 -17.48 -2.07 10.68
CA ALA A 156 -17.35 -2.17 9.23
C ALA A 156 -16.77 -0.90 8.58
N GLN A 157 -16.86 0.26 9.24
CA GLN A 157 -16.29 1.50 8.73
C GLN A 157 -14.77 1.49 8.80
N VAL A 158 -14.19 1.00 9.89
CA VAL A 158 -12.73 0.87 10.03
C VAL A 158 -12.16 -0.08 8.97
N ILE A 159 -12.82 -1.21 8.74
CA ILE A 159 -12.43 -2.17 7.69
C ILE A 159 -12.39 -1.46 6.33
N ARG A 160 -13.46 -0.73 6.01
CA ARG A 160 -13.56 0.01 4.76
C ARG A 160 -12.47 1.07 4.63
N GLN A 161 -12.27 1.87 5.66
CA GLN A 161 -11.31 2.97 5.66
C GLN A 161 -9.89 2.44 5.44
N TYR A 162 -9.49 1.40 6.17
CA TYR A 162 -8.19 0.76 6.01
C TYR A 162 -8.01 0.16 4.61
N LEU A 163 -8.99 -0.61 4.13
CA LEU A 163 -8.84 -1.30 2.84
C LEU A 163 -8.91 -0.34 1.65
N VAL A 164 -9.71 0.74 1.72
CA VAL A 164 -9.70 1.81 0.71
C VAL A 164 -8.34 2.50 0.68
N TYR A 165 -7.80 2.85 1.85
CA TYR A 165 -6.45 3.39 1.95
C TYR A 165 -5.41 2.45 1.36
N ALA A 166 -5.39 1.17 1.77
CA ALA A 166 -4.42 0.18 1.31
C ALA A 166 -4.46 -0.03 -0.21
N ASP A 167 -5.63 0.14 -0.81
CA ASP A 167 -5.85 0.13 -2.25
C ASP A 167 -5.20 1.33 -2.94
N TRP A 168 -5.35 2.53 -2.39
CA TRP A 168 -4.72 3.73 -2.95
C TRP A 168 -3.21 3.74 -2.71
N ALA A 169 -2.77 3.30 -1.54
CA ALA A 169 -1.36 3.19 -1.20
C ALA A 169 -0.61 2.23 -2.13
N CYS A 170 -1.18 1.06 -2.47
CA CYS A 170 -0.49 0.14 -3.40
C CYS A 170 -0.36 0.72 -4.81
N ARG A 171 -1.33 1.54 -5.25
CA ARG A 171 -1.28 2.27 -6.52
C ARG A 171 -0.21 3.34 -6.51
N LEU A 172 -0.13 4.14 -5.44
CA LEU A 172 0.92 5.15 -5.28
C LEU A 172 2.31 4.52 -5.22
N ASN A 173 2.49 3.46 -4.41
CA ASN A 173 3.77 2.77 -4.27
C ASN A 173 4.29 2.24 -5.61
N TYR A 174 3.40 1.74 -6.47
CA TYR A 174 3.79 1.32 -7.82
C TYR A 174 4.30 2.48 -8.67
N VAL A 175 3.64 3.64 -8.60
CA VAL A 175 4.08 4.82 -9.36
C VAL A 175 5.38 5.39 -8.80
N LEU A 176 5.54 5.43 -7.47
CA LEU A 176 6.80 5.83 -6.82
C LEU A 176 7.95 4.88 -7.15
N HIS A 177 7.66 3.58 -7.31
CA HIS A 177 8.64 2.54 -7.58
C HIS A 177 8.21 1.67 -8.77
N PRO A 178 8.40 2.13 -10.02
CA PRO A 178 7.91 1.48 -11.25
C PRO A 178 8.44 0.06 -11.52
N HIS A 179 9.46 -0.38 -10.76
CA HIS A 179 10.00 -1.75 -10.81
C HIS A 179 9.38 -2.69 -9.77
N SER A 180 8.44 -2.20 -8.96
CA SER A 180 7.65 -3.03 -8.07
C SER A 180 6.55 -3.79 -8.83
N MET A 181 5.87 -4.70 -8.14
CA MET A 181 4.77 -5.45 -8.74
C MET A 181 3.57 -4.56 -9.04
N TYR A 182 2.85 -4.87 -10.11
CA TYR A 182 1.62 -4.15 -10.45
C TYR A 182 0.58 -4.24 -9.32
N PRO A 183 -0.17 -3.16 -9.07
CA PRO A 183 -1.07 -3.06 -7.91
C PRO A 183 -2.29 -4.00 -8.01
N ALA A 184 -2.65 -4.47 -9.21
CA ALA A 184 -3.88 -5.23 -9.42
C ALA A 184 -3.97 -6.51 -8.56
N SER A 185 -2.84 -7.19 -8.31
CA SER A 185 -2.78 -8.36 -7.42
C SER A 185 -3.18 -8.02 -5.99
N ARG A 186 -2.66 -6.93 -5.44
CA ARG A 186 -2.99 -6.43 -4.10
C ARG A 186 -4.42 -5.91 -4.02
N VAL A 187 -4.88 -5.21 -5.06
CA VAL A 187 -6.28 -4.73 -5.17
C VAL A 187 -7.26 -5.90 -5.14
N ALA A 188 -6.97 -7.00 -5.86
CA ALA A 188 -7.80 -8.20 -5.83
C ALA A 188 -7.88 -8.82 -4.42
N LEU A 189 -6.75 -8.88 -3.70
CA LEU A 189 -6.74 -9.32 -2.30
C LEU A 189 -7.58 -8.41 -1.40
N ASN A 190 -7.41 -7.09 -1.51
CA ASN A 190 -8.16 -6.13 -0.71
C ASN A 190 -9.67 -6.20 -0.98
N ALA A 191 -10.08 -6.43 -2.23
CA ALA A 191 -11.48 -6.64 -2.59
C ALA A 191 -12.07 -7.88 -1.91
N SER A 192 -11.33 -9.00 -1.87
CA SER A 192 -11.75 -10.20 -1.16
C SER A 192 -11.90 -9.98 0.35
N LEU A 193 -10.94 -9.28 0.97
CA LEU A 193 -11.01 -8.89 2.38
C LEU A 193 -12.21 -7.98 2.67
N MET A 194 -12.48 -7.02 1.78
CA MET A 194 -13.61 -6.10 1.89
C MET A 194 -14.95 -6.83 1.83
N GLU A 195 -15.13 -7.73 0.85
CA GLU A 195 -16.34 -8.52 0.68
C GLU A 195 -16.67 -9.33 1.94
N LYS A 196 -15.63 -9.84 2.61
CA LYS A 196 -15.76 -10.71 3.79
C LYS A 196 -15.77 -9.95 5.11
N GLY A 197 -15.58 -8.62 5.09
CA GLY A 197 -15.46 -7.81 6.30
C GLY A 197 -14.29 -8.24 7.18
N LEU A 198 -13.11 -8.39 6.59
CA LEU A 198 -11.90 -8.86 7.28
C LEU A 198 -10.80 -7.80 7.25
N LEU A 199 -10.10 -7.64 8.37
CA LEU A 199 -8.81 -6.94 8.40
C LEU A 199 -7.66 -7.95 8.32
N PRO A 200 -6.61 -7.67 7.54
CA PRO A 200 -5.41 -8.49 7.54
C PRO A 200 -4.54 -8.17 8.76
N THR A 201 -4.25 -9.15 9.62
CA THR A 201 -3.24 -9.01 10.69
C THR A 201 -1.86 -9.47 10.23
N SER A 202 -1.80 -10.33 9.22
CA SER A 202 -0.57 -10.74 8.55
C SER A 202 -0.88 -11.02 7.08
N VAL A 203 -0.08 -10.49 6.16
CA VAL A 203 -0.14 -10.77 4.73
C VAL A 203 1.19 -11.38 4.30
N GLU A 204 1.18 -12.66 3.99
CA GLU A 204 2.30 -13.32 3.34
C GLU A 204 2.05 -13.35 1.83
N LEU A 205 2.97 -12.75 1.09
CA LEU A 205 3.06 -12.80 -0.36
C LEU A 205 4.16 -13.79 -0.73
N ARG A 206 3.84 -14.72 -1.62
CA ARG A 206 4.82 -15.55 -2.33
C ARG A 206 4.77 -15.20 -3.80
N THR A 207 5.93 -14.91 -4.39
CA THR A 207 6.07 -14.64 -5.82
C THR A 207 7.40 -15.19 -6.32
N GLN A 208 7.50 -15.41 -7.62
CA GLN A 208 8.77 -15.66 -8.28
C GLN A 208 9.30 -14.35 -8.90
N ILE A 209 10.55 -14.02 -8.61
CA ILE A 209 11.29 -12.95 -9.27
C ILE A 209 12.49 -13.62 -9.93
N ASP A 210 12.51 -13.59 -11.27
CA ASP A 210 13.44 -14.37 -12.09
C ASP A 210 13.42 -15.88 -11.74
N GLU A 211 14.49 -16.42 -11.16
CA GLU A 211 14.60 -17.83 -10.77
C GLU A 211 14.44 -18.07 -9.26
N GLU A 212 14.27 -17.01 -8.47
CA GLU A 212 14.21 -17.09 -7.02
C GLU A 212 12.77 -16.91 -6.50
N GLU A 213 12.39 -17.78 -5.58
CA GLU A 213 11.17 -17.60 -4.80
C GLU A 213 11.42 -16.51 -3.76
N VAL A 214 10.60 -15.47 -3.79
CA VAL A 214 10.60 -14.40 -2.80
C VAL A 214 9.32 -14.52 -1.98
N VAL A 215 9.50 -14.61 -0.67
CA VAL A 215 8.41 -14.58 0.30
C VAL A 215 8.54 -13.32 1.15
N LEU A 216 7.53 -12.46 1.11
CA LEU A 216 7.44 -11.26 1.94
C LEU A 216 6.28 -11.42 2.91
N ARG A 217 6.46 -10.99 4.16
CA ARG A 217 5.39 -10.98 5.15
C ARG A 217 5.24 -9.59 5.75
N ALA A 218 4.06 -9.00 5.60
CA ALA A 218 3.65 -7.79 6.31
C ALA A 218 2.85 -8.20 7.56
N SER A 219 3.31 -7.80 8.74
CA SER A 219 2.57 -7.96 10.00
C SER A 219 1.95 -6.63 10.40
N HIS A 220 0.66 -6.61 10.73
CA HIS A 220 -0.08 -5.41 11.09
C HIS A 220 -0.54 -5.46 12.55
N LYS A 221 -0.20 -4.43 13.33
CA LYS A 221 -0.68 -4.24 14.70
C LYS A 221 -1.63 -3.05 14.74
N PHE A 222 -2.92 -3.34 14.85
CA PHE A 222 -3.97 -2.33 14.96
C PHE A 222 -4.15 -1.89 16.41
N GLN A 223 -4.30 -0.58 16.59
CA GLN A 223 -4.75 0.06 17.82
C GLN A 223 -5.91 0.99 17.47
N TRP A 224 -6.97 0.96 18.28
CA TRP A 224 -8.23 1.65 17.99
C TRP A 224 -8.29 3.06 18.58
N GLU A 225 -7.12 3.65 18.83
CA GLU A 225 -6.96 5.00 19.33
C GLU A 225 -5.58 5.53 18.93
N LEU A 226 -5.48 6.86 18.76
CA LEU A 226 -4.20 7.54 18.59
C LEU A 226 -3.53 7.77 19.94
N GLN A 227 -2.26 7.41 20.03
CA GLN A 227 -1.44 7.73 21.20
C GLN A 227 -1.02 9.21 21.18
N PRO A 228 -0.59 9.79 22.33
CA PRO A 228 -0.10 11.17 22.38
C PRO A 228 1.09 11.45 21.43
N SER A 229 1.95 10.44 21.22
CA SER A 229 3.04 10.49 20.23
C SER A 229 2.50 10.67 18.81
N ASP A 230 1.46 9.91 18.45
CA ASP A 230 0.86 9.92 17.11
C ASP A 230 0.30 11.31 16.78
N LYS A 231 -0.39 11.91 17.74
CA LYS A 231 -0.89 13.30 17.64
C LYS A 231 0.24 14.31 17.51
N THR A 232 1.40 14.05 18.13
CA THR A 232 2.57 14.92 18.01
C THR A 232 3.15 14.86 16.60
N HIS A 233 3.26 13.66 16.02
CA HIS A 233 3.68 13.47 14.63
C HIS A 233 2.74 14.17 13.64
N ILE A 234 1.42 13.96 13.76
CA ILE A 234 0.42 14.63 12.91
C ILE A 234 0.57 16.15 12.97
N ASN A 235 0.62 16.71 14.18
CA ASN A 235 0.78 18.16 14.35
C ASN A 235 2.12 18.67 13.80
N PHE A 236 3.18 17.88 13.86
CA PHE A 236 4.47 18.22 13.30
C PHE A 236 4.40 18.29 11.77
N TRP A 237 3.89 17.26 11.11
CA TRP A 237 3.79 17.22 9.65
C TRP A 237 2.87 18.31 9.09
N GLU A 238 1.70 18.52 9.69
CA GLU A 238 0.77 19.58 9.26
C GLU A 238 1.42 20.97 9.40
N ARG A 239 2.11 21.25 10.51
CA ARG A 239 2.84 22.52 10.67
C ARG A 239 4.00 22.68 9.70
N LEU A 240 4.67 21.58 9.37
CA LEU A 240 5.79 21.62 8.45
C LEU A 240 5.31 21.93 7.03
N LEU A 241 4.22 21.30 6.59
CA LEU A 241 3.58 21.57 5.30
C LEU A 241 3.08 23.01 5.15
N ASP A 242 2.66 23.63 6.25
CA ASP A 242 2.24 25.04 6.30
C ASP A 242 3.41 26.04 6.45
N SER A 243 4.63 25.55 6.67
CA SER A 243 5.80 26.40 6.89
C SER A 243 6.45 26.86 5.59
N ASP A 244 7.26 27.91 5.68
CA ASP A 244 8.10 28.43 4.60
C ASP A 244 9.35 27.58 4.33
N LYS A 245 9.55 26.51 5.10
CA LYS A 245 10.69 25.59 4.94
C LYS A 245 10.47 24.56 3.83
N ILE A 246 9.22 24.24 3.52
CA ILE A 246 8.91 23.21 2.53
C ILE A 246 9.03 23.78 1.13
N GLU A 247 9.87 23.14 0.33
CA GLU A 247 9.92 23.35 -1.10
C GLU A 247 8.88 22.45 -1.78
N TRP A 248 7.86 23.07 -2.37
CA TRP A 248 6.86 22.35 -3.16
C TRP A 248 7.38 22.13 -4.58
N VAL A 249 7.59 20.87 -4.94
CA VAL A 249 8.06 20.43 -6.25
C VAL A 249 6.95 19.70 -7.00
N SER A 250 7.12 19.54 -8.32
CA SER A 250 6.26 18.63 -9.08
C SER A 250 6.50 17.18 -8.65
N PHE A 251 5.50 16.32 -8.85
CA PHE A 251 5.64 14.91 -8.51
C PHE A 251 6.78 14.22 -9.30
N HIS A 252 6.95 14.58 -10.56
CA HIS A 252 8.06 14.08 -11.37
C HIS A 252 9.44 14.48 -10.81
N GLU A 253 9.61 15.74 -10.37
CA GLU A 253 10.84 16.17 -9.70
C GLU A 253 11.07 15.40 -8.39
N TYR A 254 10.01 15.16 -7.61
CA TYR A 254 10.08 14.34 -6.40
C TYR A 254 10.59 12.93 -6.71
N GLN A 255 10.01 12.27 -7.72
CA GLN A 255 10.45 10.93 -8.15
C GLN A 255 11.93 10.91 -8.58
N GLN A 256 12.38 11.91 -9.35
CA GLN A 256 13.77 12.00 -9.78
C GLN A 256 14.76 12.10 -8.61
N GLN A 257 14.38 12.81 -7.55
CA GLN A 257 15.19 12.92 -6.34
C GLN A 257 15.22 11.60 -5.58
N LEU A 258 14.07 10.92 -5.42
CA LEU A 258 14.00 9.58 -4.81
C LEU A 258 14.92 8.57 -5.52
N PHE A 259 14.90 8.51 -6.86
CA PHE A 259 15.78 7.61 -7.61
C PHE A 259 17.27 7.96 -7.45
N SER A 260 17.59 9.25 -7.37
CA SER A 260 18.97 9.69 -7.18
C SER A 260 19.50 9.28 -5.81
N GLU A 261 18.66 9.35 -4.78
CA GLU A 261 19.00 8.92 -3.43
C GLU A 261 19.09 7.39 -3.29
N SER A 262 18.21 6.63 -3.95
CA SER A 262 18.28 5.16 -3.92
C SER A 262 19.58 4.66 -4.55
N VAL A 263 19.98 5.23 -5.69
CA VAL A 263 21.24 4.89 -6.37
C VAL A 263 22.47 5.27 -5.54
N ALA A 264 22.38 6.30 -4.69
CA ALA A 264 23.48 6.69 -3.81
C ALA A 264 23.63 5.82 -2.56
N ARG A 265 22.63 4.99 -2.24
CA ARG A 265 22.60 4.10 -1.05
C ARG A 265 22.98 2.64 -1.37
N ASP A 266 23.00 2.25 -2.65
CA ASP A 266 23.46 0.95 -3.15
C ASP A 266 24.98 0.94 -3.46
#